data_AF-A0A2M7GM64-F1
#
_entry.id   AF-A0A2M7GM64-F1
#
_cell.length_a   1.000
_cell.length_b   1.000
_cell.length_c   1.000
_cell.angle_alpha   90.00
_cell.angle_beta   90.00
_cell.angle_gamma   90.00
#
_symmetry.space_group_name_H-M   'P 1'
#
loop_
_entity.id
_entity.type
_entity.pdbx_description
1 polymer ?
#
loop_
_entity_poly.entity_id
_entity_poly.type
_entity_poly.pdbx_seq_one_letter_code
_entity_poly.pdbx_strand_id
1 'polypeptide(L)'
;MAACRGLRATLIVAKADRLGRRASHVLGLIDNSNVPVVFAEMPNASDLEIGIRAILAQEEARLISERTKSALAAAKSRGAKLGGPRTADQYQRAGEAATRQADDFAASVAPVLADVRKAGAASLREIADALNAKGVRTARGRRWRQTTVARLLERLTA
;
A
#
# COMPACT_ATOMS: atom_id res chain seq x y z
N MET A 1 -3.17 13.62 -10.45
CA MET A 1 -2.04 13.84 -11.39
C MET A 1 -2.31 13.34 -12.80
N ALA A 2 -2.67 12.07 -13.04
CA ALA A 2 -2.90 11.57 -14.41
C ALA A 2 -3.98 12.35 -15.18
N ALA A 3 -5.12 12.64 -14.53
CA ALA A 3 -6.17 13.47 -15.10
C ALA A 3 -5.70 14.92 -15.39
N CYS A 4 -4.99 15.55 -14.45
CA CYS A 4 -4.48 16.92 -14.60
C CYS A 4 -3.47 17.03 -15.77
N ARG A 5 -2.61 16.02 -15.97
CA ARG A 5 -1.68 15.96 -17.10
C ARG A 5 -2.41 15.87 -18.44
N GLY A 6 -3.44 15.04 -18.53
CA GLY A 6 -4.25 14.91 -19.76
C GLY A 6 -5.01 16.19 -20.11
N LEU A 7 -5.40 16.96 -19.08
CA LEU A 7 -6.21 18.18 -19.22
C LEU A 7 -5.40 19.49 -19.21
N ARG A 8 -4.07 19.43 -19.03
CA ARG A 8 -3.21 20.60 -18.78
C ARG A 8 -3.76 21.51 -17.67
N ALA A 9 -4.33 20.91 -16.64
CA ALA A 9 -5.00 21.62 -15.55
C ALA A 9 -4.06 21.84 -14.36
N THR A 10 -4.22 22.97 -13.67
CA THR A 10 -3.55 23.27 -12.40
C THR A 10 -4.13 22.43 -11.26
N LEU A 11 -3.26 21.80 -10.47
CA LEU A 11 -3.66 21.05 -9.28
C LEU A 11 -3.74 22.01 -8.08
N ILE A 12 -4.94 22.23 -7.55
CA ILE A 12 -5.14 22.99 -6.31
C ILE A 12 -5.18 22.01 -5.14
N VAL A 13 -4.35 22.26 -4.13
CA VAL A 13 -4.27 21.44 -2.91
C VAL A 13 -4.48 22.33 -1.70
N ALA A 14 -5.27 21.87 -0.72
CA ALA A 14 -5.53 22.66 0.49
C ALA A 14 -4.23 23.04 1.23
N LYS A 15 -3.34 22.06 1.47
CA LYS A 15 -2.10 22.20 2.24
C LYS A 15 -0.98 21.30 1.72
N ALA A 16 0.28 21.66 1.97
CA ALA A 16 1.46 20.91 1.50
C ALA A 16 1.50 19.43 1.98
N ASP A 17 1.03 19.15 3.20
CA ASP A 17 0.98 17.80 3.78
C ASP A 17 0.05 16.83 3.05
N ARG A 18 -0.82 17.33 2.15
CA ARG A 18 -1.78 16.52 1.39
C ARG A 18 -1.21 15.96 0.09
N LEU A 19 -0.07 16.48 -0.38
CA LEU A 19 0.58 16.01 -1.61
C LEU A 19 1.42 14.74 -1.36
N GLY A 20 1.98 14.59 -0.17
CA GLY A 20 2.78 13.43 0.18
C GLY A 20 3.30 13.46 1.61
N ARG A 21 3.56 12.27 2.18
CA ARG A 21 4.13 12.11 3.54
C ARG A 21 5.63 12.41 3.63
N ARG A 22 6.29 12.68 2.51
CA ARG A 22 7.74 12.91 2.41
C ARG A 22 7.99 14.15 1.55
N ALA A 23 8.84 15.04 2.02
CA ALA A 23 9.25 16.25 1.29
C ALA A 23 9.86 15.91 -0.07
N SER A 24 10.65 14.83 -0.16
CA SER A 24 11.21 14.35 -1.42
C SER A 24 10.14 13.95 -2.44
N HIS A 25 8.98 13.49 -2.00
CA HIS A 25 7.86 13.20 -2.89
C HIS A 25 7.20 14.49 -3.37
N VAL A 26 7.05 15.49 -2.50
CA VAL A 26 6.48 16.80 -2.87
C VAL A 26 7.37 17.50 -3.90
N LEU A 27 8.68 17.58 -3.64
CA LEU A 27 9.66 18.15 -4.55
C LEU A 27 9.73 17.36 -5.87
N GLY A 28 9.80 16.03 -5.79
CA GLY A 28 9.78 15.19 -6.98
C GLY A 28 8.48 15.33 -7.80
N LEU A 29 7.36 15.72 -7.19
CA LEU A 29 6.14 16.02 -7.93
C LEU A 29 6.22 17.38 -8.62
N ILE A 30 6.75 18.41 -7.96
CA ILE A 30 6.94 19.73 -8.57
C ILE A 30 7.89 19.62 -9.77
N ASP A 31 9.01 18.92 -9.60
CA ASP A 31 10.05 18.79 -10.63
C ASP A 31 9.62 17.89 -11.81
N ASN A 32 8.98 16.74 -11.54
CA ASN A 32 8.79 15.72 -12.58
C ASN A 32 7.39 15.70 -13.22
N SER A 33 6.40 16.39 -12.64
CA SER A 33 5.02 16.22 -13.09
C SER A 33 4.58 17.19 -14.19
N ASN A 34 5.30 18.29 -14.41
CA ASN A 34 4.94 19.38 -15.34
C ASN A 34 3.49 19.89 -15.16
N VAL A 35 2.93 19.71 -13.96
CA VAL A 35 1.59 20.16 -13.56
C VAL A 35 1.79 21.32 -12.59
N PRO A 36 1.25 22.52 -12.86
CA PRO A 36 1.30 23.61 -11.89
C PRO A 36 0.55 23.20 -10.62
N VAL A 37 1.19 23.30 -9.46
CA VAL A 37 0.59 22.99 -8.17
C VAL A 37 0.41 24.29 -7.40
N VAL A 38 -0.82 24.58 -6.99
CA VAL A 38 -1.13 25.76 -6.16
C VAL A 38 -1.65 25.27 -4.81
N PHE A 39 -1.08 25.78 -3.74
CA PHE A 39 -1.57 25.52 -2.39
C PHE A 39 -2.55 26.62 -1.99
N ALA A 40 -3.77 26.25 -1.60
CA ALA A 40 -4.81 27.21 -1.24
C ALA A 40 -4.41 28.09 -0.03
N GLU A 41 -3.62 27.54 0.90
CA GLU A 41 -3.04 28.29 2.02
C GLU A 41 -1.92 29.26 1.64
N MET A 42 -1.27 29.04 0.50
CA MET A 42 -0.16 29.86 0.03
C MET A 42 -0.25 30.03 -1.50
N PRO A 43 -1.22 30.80 -2.00
CA PRO A 43 -1.51 30.85 -3.43
C PRO A 43 -0.35 31.36 -4.29
N ASN A 44 0.54 32.16 -3.69
CA ASN A 44 1.67 32.82 -4.36
C ASN A 44 3.03 32.26 -3.90
N ALA A 45 3.06 31.10 -3.22
CA ALA A 45 4.32 30.54 -2.77
C ALA A 45 5.18 30.08 -3.95
N SER A 46 6.44 30.45 -3.91
CA SER A 46 7.49 29.92 -4.78
C SER A 46 7.78 28.45 -4.50
N ASP A 47 8.35 27.75 -5.47
CA ASP A 47 8.75 26.34 -5.32
C ASP A 47 9.73 26.15 -4.15
N LEU A 48 10.59 27.14 -3.89
CA LEU A 48 11.49 27.15 -2.74
C LEU A 48 10.71 27.16 -1.41
N GLU A 49 9.72 28.03 -1.27
CA GLU A 49 8.89 28.14 -0.06
C GLU A 49 8.08 26.87 0.17
N ILE A 50 7.55 26.28 -0.90
CA ILE A 50 6.84 25.00 -0.85
C ILE A 50 7.79 23.89 -0.38
N GLY A 51 9.01 23.85 -0.93
CA GLY A 51 10.03 22.88 -0.55
C GLY A 51 10.45 22.99 0.91
N ILE A 52 10.77 24.21 1.38
CA ILE A 52 11.12 24.48 2.77
C ILE A 52 9.98 24.06 3.70
N ARG A 53 8.73 24.44 3.38
CA ARG A 53 7.57 24.08 4.19
C ARG A 53 7.33 22.57 4.20
N ALA A 54 7.53 21.87 3.09
CA ALA A 54 7.43 20.41 3.04
C ALA A 54 8.48 19.73 3.93
N ILE A 55 9.71 20.25 3.96
CA ILE A 55 10.79 19.76 4.85
C ILE A 55 10.42 19.99 6.31
N LEU A 56 9.97 21.20 6.66
CA LEU A 56 9.56 21.54 8.02
C LEU A 56 8.40 20.65 8.51
N ALA A 57 7.38 20.45 7.67
CA ALA A 57 6.26 19.57 8.00
C ALA A 57 6.68 18.11 8.20
N GLN A 58 7.63 17.62 7.39
CA GLN A 58 8.18 16.27 7.57
C GLN A 58 8.92 16.15 8.91
N GLU A 59 9.71 17.14 9.26
CA GLU A 59 10.46 17.16 10.52
C GLU A 59 9.55 17.23 11.74
N GLU A 60 8.51 18.07 11.70
CA GLU A 60 7.49 18.14 12.73
C GLU A 60 6.80 16.78 12.93
N ALA A 61 6.41 16.12 11.84
CA ALA A 61 5.81 14.80 11.89
C ALA A 61 6.76 13.75 12.50
N ARG A 62 8.07 13.83 12.19
CA ARG A 62 9.10 12.97 12.77
C ARG A 62 9.19 13.18 14.28
N LEU A 63 9.30 14.42 14.73
CA LEU A 63 9.38 14.78 16.15
C LEU A 63 8.15 14.35 16.94
N ILE A 64 6.94 14.56 16.39
CA ILE A 64 5.69 14.06 16.98
C ILE A 64 5.77 12.54 17.13
N SER A 65 6.17 11.83 16.07
CA SER A 65 6.29 10.37 16.14
C SER A 65 7.29 9.92 17.20
N GLU A 66 8.44 10.59 17.32
CA GLU A 66 9.47 10.25 18.31
C GLU A 66 8.97 10.47 19.72
N ARG A 67 8.35 11.62 19.98
CA ARG A 67 7.77 11.94 21.29
C ARG A 67 6.67 10.95 21.67
N THR A 68 5.78 10.60 20.73
CA THR A 68 4.72 9.60 20.98
C THR A 68 5.32 8.23 21.26
N LYS A 69 6.31 7.77 20.49
CA LYS A 69 6.97 6.48 20.73
C LYS A 69 7.64 6.44 22.09
N SER A 70 8.35 7.50 22.48
CA SER A 70 8.98 7.62 23.79
C SER A 70 7.93 7.59 24.93
N ALA A 71 6.85 8.36 24.80
CA ALA A 71 5.75 8.36 25.77
C ALA A 71 5.07 6.99 25.89
N LEU A 72 4.83 6.30 24.77
CA LEU A 72 4.27 4.95 24.75
C LEU A 72 5.22 3.93 25.39
N ALA A 73 6.52 4.00 25.12
CA ALA A 73 7.52 3.13 25.74
C ALA A 73 7.55 3.31 27.26
N ALA A 74 7.53 4.55 27.74
CA ALA A 74 7.47 4.87 29.16
C ALA A 74 6.14 4.43 29.80
N ALA A 75 5.01 4.57 29.09
CA ALA A 75 3.72 4.05 29.58
C ALA A 75 3.75 2.52 29.70
N LYS A 76 4.34 1.83 28.71
CA LYS A 76 4.49 0.37 28.73
C LYS A 76 5.39 -0.10 29.87
N SER A 77 6.50 0.59 30.16
CA SER A 77 7.37 0.23 31.28
C SER A 77 6.70 0.44 32.63
N ARG A 78 5.78 1.41 32.75
CA ARG A 78 4.88 1.59 33.90
C ARG A 78 3.75 0.55 33.98
N GLY A 79 3.72 -0.44 33.07
CA GLY A 79 2.70 -1.50 33.06
C GLY A 79 1.40 -1.13 32.34
N ALA A 80 1.32 0.01 31.65
CA ALA A 80 0.15 0.35 30.86
C ALA A 80 -0.02 -0.63 29.68
N LYS A 81 -1.20 -1.25 29.57
CA LYS A 81 -1.54 -2.11 28.45
C LYS A 81 -1.82 -1.24 27.21
N LEU A 82 -0.92 -1.29 26.23
CA LEU A 82 -1.11 -0.59 24.96
C LEU A 82 -1.97 -1.41 23.99
N GLY A 83 -2.78 -0.72 23.20
CA GLY A 83 -3.72 -1.32 22.24
C GLY A 83 -5.17 -1.27 22.73
N GLY A 84 -6.12 -1.27 21.80
CA GLY A 84 -7.55 -1.32 22.12
C GLY A 84 -7.99 -2.70 22.66
N PRO A 85 -9.12 -2.78 23.37
CA PRO A 85 -9.69 -4.06 23.79
C PRO A 85 -10.04 -4.86 22.53
N ARG A 86 -9.33 -5.96 22.30
CA ARG A 86 -9.67 -6.90 21.23
C ARG A 86 -10.78 -7.82 21.72
N THR A 87 -12.00 -7.56 21.25
CA THR A 87 -13.15 -8.43 21.49
C THR A 87 -13.11 -9.65 20.57
N ALA A 88 -13.84 -10.73 20.92
CA ALA A 88 -13.98 -11.90 20.07
C ALA A 88 -14.53 -11.54 18.67
N ASP A 89 -15.49 -10.62 18.61
CA ASP A 89 -16.05 -10.08 17.36
C ASP A 89 -14.97 -9.41 16.48
N GLN A 90 -14.02 -8.68 17.05
CA GLN A 90 -12.93 -8.08 16.27
C GLN A 90 -12.00 -9.13 15.66
N TYR A 91 -11.74 -10.23 16.35
CA TYR A 91 -10.97 -11.35 15.79
C TYR A 91 -11.72 -12.06 14.68
N GLN A 92 -13.04 -12.27 14.85
CA GLN A 92 -13.89 -12.86 13.81
C GLN A 92 -13.91 -11.99 12.56
N ARG A 93 -14.19 -10.69 12.68
CA ARG A 93 -14.18 -9.75 11.54
C ARG A 93 -12.82 -9.69 10.83
N ALA A 94 -11.73 -9.70 11.59
CA ALA A 94 -10.39 -9.74 11.00
C ALA A 94 -10.14 -11.05 10.24
N GLY A 95 -10.62 -12.18 10.76
CA GLY A 95 -10.56 -13.48 10.11
C GLY A 95 -11.40 -13.52 8.82
N GLU A 96 -12.64 -13.05 8.87
CA GLU A 96 -13.54 -12.94 7.71
C GLU A 96 -12.93 -12.06 6.62
N ALA A 97 -12.40 -10.89 6.97
CA ALA A 97 -11.73 -10.01 6.03
C ALA A 97 -10.49 -10.66 5.39
N ALA A 98 -9.69 -11.37 6.17
CA ALA A 98 -8.52 -12.08 5.66
C ALA A 98 -8.92 -13.24 4.73
N THR A 99 -9.99 -13.96 5.05
CA THR A 99 -10.55 -15.02 4.20
C THR A 99 -11.04 -14.44 2.89
N ARG A 100 -11.89 -13.39 2.93
CA ARG A 100 -12.38 -12.70 1.74
C ARG A 100 -11.24 -12.22 0.84
N GLN A 101 -10.21 -11.60 1.43
CA GLN A 101 -9.05 -11.14 0.66
C GLN A 101 -8.29 -12.29 -0.02
N ALA A 102 -8.21 -13.45 0.62
CA ALA A 102 -7.58 -14.63 0.04
C ALA A 102 -8.43 -15.23 -1.10
N ASP A 103 -9.76 -15.19 -0.98
CA ASP A 103 -10.69 -15.66 -2.00
C ASP A 103 -10.71 -14.72 -3.22
N ASP A 104 -10.75 -13.41 -2.99
CA ASP A 104 -10.64 -12.39 -4.05
C ASP A 104 -9.31 -12.56 -4.81
N PHE A 105 -8.21 -12.79 -4.10
CA PHE A 105 -6.92 -13.06 -4.72
C PHE A 105 -6.96 -14.36 -5.55
N ALA A 106 -7.57 -15.43 -5.01
CA ALA A 106 -7.69 -16.68 -5.74
C ALA A 106 -8.49 -16.50 -7.04
N ALA A 107 -9.63 -15.82 -6.98
CA ALA A 107 -10.44 -15.46 -8.14
C ALA A 107 -9.66 -14.64 -9.18
N SER A 108 -8.83 -13.70 -8.73
CA SER A 108 -7.99 -12.88 -9.62
C SER A 108 -6.93 -13.69 -10.38
N VAL A 109 -6.45 -14.80 -9.80
CA VAL A 109 -5.44 -15.67 -10.39
C VAL A 109 -6.07 -16.79 -11.25
N ALA A 110 -7.36 -17.07 -11.07
CA ALA A 110 -8.08 -18.14 -11.77
C ALA A 110 -7.93 -18.10 -13.31
N PRO A 111 -8.00 -16.93 -14.00
CA PRO A 111 -7.79 -16.87 -15.45
C PRO A 111 -6.39 -17.32 -15.87
N VAL A 112 -5.35 -16.86 -15.16
CA VAL A 112 -3.96 -17.23 -15.46
C VAL A 112 -3.71 -18.71 -15.19
N LEU A 113 -4.34 -19.24 -14.13
CA LEU A 113 -4.29 -20.66 -13.83
C LEU A 113 -4.93 -21.51 -14.94
N ALA A 114 -6.06 -21.05 -15.52
CA ALA A 114 -6.70 -21.72 -16.65
C ALA A 114 -5.80 -21.73 -17.89
N ASP A 115 -5.12 -20.62 -18.19
CA ASP A 115 -4.16 -20.54 -19.29
C ASP A 115 -2.95 -21.47 -19.08
N VAL A 116 -2.43 -21.52 -17.85
CA VAL A 116 -1.32 -22.42 -17.48
C VAL A 116 -1.70 -23.88 -17.65
N ARG A 117 -2.94 -24.26 -17.28
CA ARG A 117 -3.45 -25.62 -17.48
C ARG A 117 -3.65 -25.95 -18.97
N LYS A 118 -4.21 -25.02 -19.75
CA LYS A 118 -4.35 -25.18 -21.21
C LYS A 118 -3.00 -25.34 -21.92
N ALA A 119 -1.95 -24.72 -21.39
CA ALA A 119 -0.58 -24.86 -21.89
C ALA A 119 0.08 -26.21 -21.50
N GLY A 120 -0.61 -27.10 -20.78
CA GLY A 120 -0.15 -28.47 -20.51
C GLY A 120 0.40 -28.71 -19.10
N ALA A 121 0.38 -27.73 -18.19
CA ALA A 121 0.80 -27.96 -16.81
C ALA A 121 -0.22 -28.84 -16.06
N ALA A 122 0.17 -30.08 -15.74
CA ALA A 122 -0.71 -31.08 -15.13
C ALA A 122 -0.46 -31.25 -13.62
N SER A 123 0.78 -31.08 -13.18
CA SER A 123 1.18 -31.22 -11.77
C SER A 123 1.20 -29.88 -11.03
N LEU A 124 1.06 -29.93 -9.70
CA LEU A 124 1.20 -28.74 -8.83
C LEU A 124 2.57 -28.06 -8.99
N ARG A 125 3.61 -28.84 -9.35
CA ARG A 125 4.96 -28.33 -9.59
C ARG A 125 5.02 -27.53 -10.88
N GLU A 126 4.53 -28.10 -11.98
CA GLU A 126 4.49 -27.43 -13.28
C GLU A 126 3.65 -26.16 -13.23
N ILE A 127 2.52 -26.19 -12.53
CA ILE A 127 1.68 -25.00 -12.33
C ILE A 127 2.46 -23.92 -11.57
N ALA A 128 3.16 -24.28 -10.48
CA ALA A 128 3.96 -23.33 -9.72
C ALA A 128 5.09 -22.71 -10.57
N ASP A 129 5.79 -23.54 -11.34
CA ASP A 129 6.89 -23.11 -12.20
C ASP A 129 6.38 -22.20 -13.34
N ALA A 130 5.26 -22.55 -13.97
CA ALA A 130 4.63 -21.74 -15.01
C ALA A 130 4.12 -20.38 -14.48
N LEU A 131 3.50 -20.35 -13.29
CA LEU A 131 3.08 -19.10 -12.64
C LEU A 131 4.29 -18.21 -12.31
N ASN A 132 5.37 -18.80 -11.82
CA ASN A 132 6.61 -18.07 -11.54
C ASN A 132 7.26 -17.53 -12.82
N ALA A 133 7.27 -18.30 -13.91
CA ALA A 133 7.82 -17.92 -15.21
C ALA A 133 7.02 -16.77 -15.84
N LYS A 134 5.69 -16.76 -15.70
CA LYS A 134 4.81 -15.64 -16.11
C LYS A 134 4.92 -14.40 -15.21
N GLY A 135 5.80 -14.41 -14.21
CA GLY A 135 6.00 -13.27 -13.30
C GLY A 135 4.90 -13.11 -12.24
N VAL A 136 3.92 -14.01 -12.17
CA VAL A 136 2.86 -13.96 -11.16
C VAL A 136 3.47 -14.22 -9.80
N ARG A 137 3.11 -13.40 -8.80
CA ARG A 137 3.52 -13.56 -7.41
C ARG A 137 2.32 -13.92 -6.56
N THR A 138 2.56 -14.66 -5.48
CA THR A 138 1.54 -14.92 -4.46
C THR A 138 1.07 -13.62 -3.80
N ALA A 139 -0.05 -13.64 -3.09
CA ALA A 139 -0.58 -12.47 -2.37
C ALA A 139 0.45 -11.77 -1.44
N ARG A 140 1.45 -12.51 -0.95
CA ARG A 140 2.55 -11.99 -0.11
C ARG A 140 3.81 -11.62 -0.90
N GLY A 141 3.74 -11.53 -2.22
CA GLY A 141 4.86 -11.20 -3.10
C GLY A 141 5.90 -12.31 -3.28
N ARG A 142 5.64 -13.52 -2.76
CA ARG A 142 6.58 -14.66 -2.85
C ARG A 142 6.39 -15.47 -4.13
N ARG A 143 7.40 -16.26 -4.49
CA ARG A 143 7.31 -17.28 -5.55
C ARG A 143 6.30 -18.37 -5.18
N TRP A 144 5.64 -18.93 -6.19
CA TRP A 144 4.74 -20.06 -6.06
C TRP A 144 5.52 -21.33 -5.71
N ARG A 145 4.92 -22.15 -4.84
CA ARG A 145 5.36 -23.51 -4.48
C ARG A 145 4.15 -24.44 -4.60
N GLN A 146 4.41 -25.73 -4.76
CA GLN A 146 3.36 -26.77 -4.88
C GLN A 146 2.28 -26.66 -3.79
N THR A 147 2.68 -26.44 -2.53
CA THR A 147 1.74 -26.29 -1.40
C THR A 147 0.87 -25.04 -1.49
N THR A 148 1.36 -23.96 -2.10
CA THR A 148 0.58 -22.72 -2.29
C THR A 148 -0.37 -22.86 -3.47
N VAL A 149 0.01 -23.64 -4.48
CA VAL A 149 -0.89 -24.01 -5.58
C VAL A 149 -2.00 -24.93 -5.08
N ALA A 150 -1.69 -25.93 -4.25
CA ALA A 150 -2.72 -26.80 -3.66
C ALA A 150 -3.79 -25.99 -2.91
N ARG A 151 -3.37 -25.08 -2.03
CA ARG A 151 -4.27 -24.20 -1.28
C ARG A 151 -5.07 -23.24 -2.17
N LEU A 152 -4.48 -22.79 -3.28
CA LEU A 152 -5.20 -21.98 -4.27
C LEU A 152 -6.32 -22.81 -4.91
N LEU A 153 -6.02 -24.04 -5.30
CA LEU A 153 -6.99 -24.93 -5.93
C LEU A 153 -8.13 -25.29 -4.98
N GLU A 154 -7.81 -25.66 -3.74
CA GLU A 154 -8.81 -25.96 -2.70
C GLU A 154 -9.80 -24.80 -2.53
N ARG A 155 -9.32 -23.55 -2.56
CA ARG A 155 -10.16 -22.35 -2.46
C ARG A 155 -11.01 -22.08 -3.69
N LEU A 156 -10.53 -22.42 -4.88
CA LEU A 156 -11.30 -22.23 -6.12
C LEU A 156 -12.37 -23.32 -6.31
N THR A 157 -12.27 -24.42 -5.58
CA THR A 157 -13.23 -25.54 -5.61
C THR A 157 -14.20 -25.55 -4.43
N ALA A 158 -13.94 -24.75 -3.40
CA ALA A 158 -14.81 -24.56 -2.23
C ALA A 158 -15.90 -23.54 -2.52
#